data_AF-A0A9D6MGX3-F1
#
_entry.id   AF-A0A9D6MGX3-F1
#
_cell.length_a   1.000
_cell.length_b   1.000
_cell.length_c   1.000
_cell.angle_alpha   90.00
_cell.angle_beta   90.00
_cell.angle_gamma   90.00
#
_symmetry.space_group_name_H-M   'P 1'
#
loop_
_entity.id
_entity.type
_entity.pdbx_description
1 polymer ?
#
loop_
_entity_poly.entity_id
_entity_poly.type
_entity_poly.pdbx_seq_one_letter_code
_entity_poly.pdbx_strand_id
1 'polypeptide(L)'
;MRSRVTFHVLALGVVVAFAFGAGCGGNDNNDNGGGPVATRTATPVRTATPAAPAPTATPGPGATRTVAFAVTATAALDGFQFTATYPTAKGSFTGSADSVSCTTTAGGIFTKNDQDNGNLILSVANTSDLTFPITITCTFDQVAGQTLAVGDLGSTSKAATASGGGTGDPNSFTVTASVS
;
A
#
# COMPACT_ATOMS: atom_id res chain seq x y z
N MET A 1 -1.16 -20.84 33.56
CA MET A 1 -0.55 -19.50 33.65
C MET A 1 -1.34 -18.56 32.78
N ARG A 2 -2.10 -17.63 33.39
CA ARG A 2 -2.99 -16.69 32.68
C ARG A 2 -2.19 -15.45 32.29
N SER A 3 -1.88 -15.28 31.01
CA SER A 3 -1.18 -14.09 30.50
C SER A 3 -2.20 -13.04 30.08
N ARG A 4 -2.08 -11.84 30.66
CA ARG A 4 -2.94 -10.68 30.41
C ARG A 4 -2.50 -10.01 29.10
N VAL A 5 -3.44 -9.80 28.18
CA VAL A 5 -3.23 -8.99 26.97
C VAL A 5 -3.73 -7.57 27.26
N THR A 6 -2.81 -6.62 27.25
CA THR A 6 -3.08 -5.19 27.45
C THR A 6 -3.43 -4.56 26.10
N PHE A 7 -4.68 -4.12 25.94
CA PHE A 7 -5.14 -3.35 24.78
C PHE A 7 -4.75 -1.88 24.94
N HIS A 8 -3.95 -1.34 24.01
CA HIS A 8 -3.76 0.11 23.87
C HIS A 8 -4.70 0.64 22.79
N VAL A 9 -5.71 1.38 23.21
CA VAL A 9 -6.60 2.17 22.35
C VAL A 9 -5.91 3.50 22.08
N LEU A 10 -5.55 3.78 20.83
CA LEU A 10 -5.07 5.10 20.42
C LEU A 10 -6.20 5.83 19.68
N ALA A 11 -6.74 6.87 20.32
CA ALA A 11 -7.77 7.75 19.76
C ALA A 11 -7.12 8.81 18.86
N LEU A 12 -7.51 8.87 17.59
CA LEU A 12 -7.23 10.02 16.73
C LEU A 12 -8.36 11.05 16.87
N GLY A 13 -8.01 12.24 17.39
CA GLY A 13 -8.90 13.38 17.51
C GLY A 13 -9.05 14.13 16.18
N VAL A 14 -10.30 14.39 15.80
CA VAL A 14 -10.70 15.24 14.67
C VAL A 14 -10.82 16.69 15.19
N VAL A 15 -10.13 17.64 14.55
CA VAL A 15 -10.35 19.08 14.79
C VAL A 15 -11.12 19.65 13.60
N VAL A 16 -12.39 20.00 13.84
CA VAL A 16 -13.22 20.79 12.93
C VAL A 16 -13.28 22.21 13.46
N ALA A 17 -12.79 23.19 12.70
CA ALA A 17 -12.97 24.60 13.01
C ALA A 17 -14.21 25.14 12.25
N PHE A 18 -15.29 25.40 12.99
CA PHE A 18 -16.42 26.22 12.56
C PHE A 18 -16.22 27.65 13.06
N ALA A 19 -16.34 28.65 12.19
CA ALA A 19 -16.48 30.05 12.59
C ALA A 19 -17.83 30.60 12.09
N PHE A 20 -18.66 31.01 13.05
CA PHE A 20 -19.96 31.63 12.85
C PHE A 20 -19.83 33.15 12.68
N GLY A 21 -20.46 33.67 11.63
CA GLY A 21 -21.53 34.68 11.67
C GLY A 21 -21.42 35.98 12.50
N ALA A 22 -21.69 37.07 11.77
CA ALA A 22 -22.51 38.24 12.12
C ALA A 22 -21.89 39.36 12.99
N GLY A 23 -21.77 40.54 12.37
CA GLY A 23 -21.66 41.83 13.05
C GLY A 23 -22.61 42.84 12.38
N CYS A 24 -23.66 43.23 13.11
CA CYS A 24 -24.60 44.30 12.78
C CYS A 24 -24.02 45.66 13.22
N GLY A 25 -24.38 46.74 12.53
CA GLY A 25 -24.13 48.09 13.00
C GLY A 25 -24.66 49.16 12.04
N GLY A 26 -25.93 49.50 12.17
CA GLY A 26 -26.41 50.83 11.76
C GLY A 26 -26.31 51.78 12.96
N ASN A 27 -26.11 53.09 12.69
CA ASN A 27 -26.74 54.22 13.39
C ASN A 27 -26.36 55.56 12.73
N ASP A 28 -27.40 56.28 12.28
CA ASP A 28 -27.83 57.67 12.55
C ASP A 28 -27.04 58.92 12.08
N ASN A 29 -27.68 59.64 11.15
CA ASN A 29 -27.93 61.10 11.00
C ASN A 29 -26.84 62.16 11.32
N ASN A 30 -26.53 63.00 10.31
CA ASN A 30 -26.72 64.46 10.38
C ASN A 30 -26.58 65.15 9.01
N ASP A 31 -27.53 66.04 8.70
CA ASP A 31 -27.54 66.99 7.59
C ASP A 31 -26.60 68.19 7.86
N ASN A 32 -25.79 68.63 6.88
CA ASN A 32 -25.94 69.93 6.18
C ASN A 32 -24.75 70.25 5.23
N GLY A 33 -25.07 70.64 3.98
CA GLY A 33 -24.35 71.66 3.20
C GLY A 33 -23.21 71.25 2.23
N GLY A 34 -23.41 71.48 0.92
CA GLY A 34 -22.30 71.89 0.03
C GLY A 34 -22.27 71.38 -1.42
N GLY A 35 -23.06 71.98 -2.32
CA GLY A 35 -22.76 72.14 -3.76
C GLY A 35 -23.02 70.94 -4.71
N PRO A 36 -23.41 71.18 -5.98
CA PRO A 36 -23.51 70.12 -6.99
C PRO A 36 -22.11 69.65 -7.39
N VAL A 37 -21.63 68.58 -6.76
CA VAL A 37 -20.47 67.83 -7.24
C VAL A 37 -20.89 67.04 -8.46
N ALA A 38 -20.23 67.27 -9.59
CA ALA A 38 -20.47 66.52 -10.82
C ALA A 38 -20.32 65.02 -10.58
N THR A 39 -21.42 64.27 -10.69
CA THR A 39 -21.42 62.81 -10.62
C THR A 39 -20.63 62.26 -11.80
N ARG A 40 -19.35 61.98 -11.60
CA ARG A 40 -18.59 61.15 -12.53
C ARG A 40 -19.12 59.73 -12.38
N THR A 41 -19.80 59.23 -13.42
CA THR A 41 -20.18 57.83 -13.54
C THR A 41 -18.92 56.97 -13.37
N ALA A 42 -18.86 56.21 -12.27
CA ALA A 42 -17.78 55.27 -12.04
C ALA A 42 -17.77 54.24 -13.18
N THR A 43 -16.65 54.11 -13.87
CA THR A 43 -16.44 53.00 -14.80
C THR A 43 -16.55 51.70 -13.99
N PRO A 44 -17.40 50.73 -14.37
CA PRO A 44 -17.51 49.48 -13.64
C PRO A 44 -16.14 48.79 -13.66
N VAL A 45 -15.53 48.64 -12.49
CA VAL A 45 -14.35 47.79 -12.31
C VAL A 45 -14.81 46.38 -12.62
N ARG A 46 -14.28 45.78 -13.69
CA ARG A 46 -14.51 44.37 -13.99
C ARG A 46 -13.86 43.56 -12.88
N THR A 47 -14.66 43.00 -11.99
CA THR A 47 -14.23 41.96 -11.06
C THR A 47 -13.62 40.83 -11.89
N ALA A 48 -12.34 40.52 -11.66
CA ALA A 48 -11.71 39.38 -12.32
C ALA A 48 -12.47 38.11 -11.93
N THR A 49 -13.00 37.40 -12.92
CA THR A 49 -13.61 36.10 -12.71
C THR A 49 -12.56 35.16 -12.10
N PRO A 50 -12.85 34.48 -10.97
CA PRO A 50 -11.95 33.48 -10.43
C PRO A 50 -11.60 32.46 -11.51
N ALA A 51 -10.31 32.19 -11.68
CA ALA A 51 -9.87 31.15 -12.61
C ALA A 51 -10.54 29.83 -12.23
N ALA A 52 -11.12 29.15 -13.21
CA ALA A 52 -11.65 27.81 -13.00
C ALA A 52 -10.54 26.92 -12.40
N PRO A 53 -10.85 26.10 -11.37
CA PRO A 53 -9.87 25.18 -10.84
C PRO A 53 -9.33 24.31 -11.98
N ALA A 54 -8.01 24.16 -12.05
CA ALA A 54 -7.38 23.33 -13.05
C ALA A 54 -7.97 21.91 -12.97
N PRO A 55 -8.22 21.24 -14.10
CA PRO A 55 -8.71 19.87 -14.08
C PRO A 55 -7.72 19.01 -13.29
N THR A 56 -8.19 18.39 -12.22
CA THR A 56 -7.43 17.36 -11.51
C THR A 56 -7.29 16.18 -12.46
N ALA A 57 -6.05 15.79 -12.78
CA ALA A 57 -5.81 14.62 -13.60
C ALA A 57 -6.40 13.38 -12.89
N THR A 58 -7.27 12.66 -13.59
CA THR A 58 -7.71 11.32 -13.16
C THR A 58 -6.49 10.40 -13.21
N PRO A 59 -6.14 9.71 -12.09
CA PRO A 59 -5.09 8.70 -12.14
C PRO A 59 -5.43 7.66 -13.22
N GLY A 60 -4.45 7.30 -14.06
CA GLY A 60 -4.63 6.27 -15.08
C GLY A 60 -4.95 4.90 -14.49
N PRO A 61 -5.24 3.88 -15.31
CA PRO A 61 -5.33 2.51 -14.80
C PRO A 61 -3.99 2.09 -14.17
N GLY A 62 -4.06 1.26 -13.12
CA GLY A 62 -2.89 0.64 -12.52
C GLY A 62 -2.11 -0.22 -13.52
N ALA A 63 -0.88 -0.59 -13.17
CA ALA A 63 -0.03 -1.44 -14.00
C ALA A 63 0.19 -2.80 -13.34
N THR A 64 0.21 -3.87 -14.12
CA THR A 64 0.60 -5.19 -13.61
C THR A 64 2.12 -5.35 -13.67
N ARG A 65 2.71 -5.87 -12.59
CA ARG A 65 4.14 -6.14 -12.46
C ARG A 65 4.35 -7.64 -12.22
N THR A 66 5.48 -8.16 -12.67
CA THR A 66 5.90 -9.51 -12.30
C THR A 66 6.87 -9.42 -11.14
N VAL A 67 6.58 -10.16 -10.07
CA VAL A 67 7.43 -10.27 -8.89
C VAL A 67 7.97 -11.69 -8.85
N ALA A 68 9.29 -11.85 -8.82
CA ALA A 68 9.93 -13.15 -8.67
C ALA A 68 10.68 -13.22 -7.34
N PHE A 69 10.52 -14.34 -6.64
CA PHE A 69 11.27 -14.71 -5.44
C PHE A 69 12.21 -15.85 -5.78
N ALA A 70 13.51 -15.56 -5.82
CA ALA A 70 14.56 -16.56 -5.96
C ALA A 70 14.92 -17.10 -4.58
N VAL A 71 14.77 -18.40 -4.40
CA VAL A 71 15.09 -19.12 -3.18
C VAL A 71 16.34 -19.95 -3.41
N THR A 72 17.34 -19.78 -2.54
CA THR A 72 18.56 -20.60 -2.53
C THR A 72 18.75 -21.20 -1.15
N ALA A 73 19.35 -22.39 -1.06
CA ALA A 73 19.58 -23.06 0.21
C ALA A 73 21.05 -23.45 0.37
N THR A 74 21.52 -23.47 1.60
CA THR A 74 22.87 -23.93 2.00
C THR A 74 22.85 -25.34 2.58
N ALA A 75 21.67 -25.94 2.72
CA ALA A 75 21.46 -27.31 3.18
C ALA A 75 20.37 -27.99 2.34
N ALA A 76 20.36 -29.32 2.35
CA ALA A 76 19.30 -30.11 1.74
C ALA A 76 17.98 -29.96 2.53
N LEU A 77 16.91 -29.58 1.83
CA LEU A 77 15.59 -29.34 2.41
C LEU A 77 14.53 -30.08 1.63
N ASP A 78 13.63 -30.77 2.33
CA ASP A 78 12.41 -31.34 1.75
C ASP A 78 11.33 -30.26 1.54
N GLY A 79 11.42 -29.15 2.28
CA GLY A 79 10.43 -28.07 2.20
C GLY A 79 10.87 -26.77 2.84
N PHE A 80 10.22 -25.68 2.46
CA PHE A 80 10.37 -24.37 3.07
C PHE A 80 9.07 -23.58 3.02
N GLN A 81 8.96 -22.62 3.94
CA GLN A 81 7.91 -21.61 3.96
C GLN A 81 8.52 -20.25 4.30
N PHE A 82 8.00 -19.19 3.69
CA PHE A 82 8.24 -17.83 4.14
C PHE A 82 7.01 -16.95 3.91
N THR A 83 6.97 -15.81 4.59
CA THR A 83 6.02 -14.73 4.32
C THR A 83 6.72 -13.64 3.52
N ALA A 84 6.23 -13.36 2.31
CA ALA A 84 6.57 -12.17 1.57
C ALA A 84 5.73 -11.00 2.09
N THR A 85 6.38 -9.91 2.47
CA THR A 85 5.71 -8.68 2.91
C THR A 85 5.68 -7.67 1.76
N TYR A 86 4.59 -6.90 1.65
CA TYR A 86 4.44 -5.85 0.63
C TYR A 86 3.57 -4.69 1.14
N PRO A 87 3.77 -3.45 0.64
CA PRO A 87 2.96 -2.31 1.03
C PRO A 87 1.62 -2.31 0.26
N THR A 88 0.52 -2.51 0.98
CA THR A 88 -0.84 -2.48 0.41
C THR A 88 -1.19 -1.14 -0.23
N ALA A 89 -0.56 -0.04 0.19
CA ALA A 89 -0.72 1.28 -0.43
C ALA A 89 -0.19 1.36 -1.87
N LYS A 90 0.64 0.39 -2.31
CA LYS A 90 1.20 0.32 -3.66
C LYS A 90 0.50 -0.71 -4.55
N GLY A 91 -0.34 -1.58 -3.99
CA GLY A 91 -1.04 -2.64 -4.72
C GLY A 91 -1.22 -3.91 -3.91
N SER A 92 -1.67 -4.96 -4.59
CA SER A 92 -1.82 -6.31 -4.05
C SER A 92 -1.33 -7.33 -5.06
N PHE A 93 -1.07 -8.57 -4.63
CA PHE A 93 -0.91 -9.64 -5.60
C PHE A 93 -2.25 -9.96 -6.27
N THR A 94 -2.22 -10.30 -7.55
CA THR A 94 -3.43 -10.61 -8.31
C THR A 94 -4.10 -11.87 -7.74
N GLY A 95 -5.37 -11.78 -7.36
CA GLY A 95 -6.09 -12.86 -6.67
C GLY A 95 -6.05 -12.68 -5.15
N SER A 96 -6.51 -13.68 -4.40
CA SER A 96 -6.57 -13.63 -2.93
C SER A 96 -6.51 -15.06 -2.39
N ALA A 97 -6.09 -15.22 -1.13
CA ALA A 97 -5.93 -16.49 -0.44
C ALA A 97 -5.13 -17.49 -1.31
N ASP A 98 -5.62 -18.71 -1.44
CA ASP A 98 -5.03 -19.78 -2.24
C ASP A 98 -5.16 -19.59 -3.75
N SER A 99 -5.97 -18.61 -4.18
CA SER A 99 -6.20 -18.27 -5.58
C SER A 99 -5.28 -17.16 -6.09
N VAL A 100 -4.33 -16.67 -5.28
CA VAL A 100 -3.32 -15.69 -5.72
C VAL A 100 -2.52 -16.20 -6.92
N SER A 101 -2.21 -15.34 -7.88
CA SER A 101 -1.54 -15.66 -9.15
C SER A 101 -0.03 -15.80 -8.95
N CYS A 102 0.36 -16.89 -8.29
CA CYS A 102 1.74 -17.33 -8.16
C CYS A 102 1.94 -18.74 -8.74
N THR A 103 3.12 -18.97 -9.30
CA THR A 103 3.63 -20.25 -9.81
C THR A 103 5.05 -20.49 -9.29
N THR A 104 5.53 -21.74 -9.33
CA THR A 104 6.89 -22.10 -8.90
C THR A 104 7.56 -23.01 -9.93
N THR A 105 8.89 -22.95 -10.02
CA THR A 105 9.70 -23.89 -10.81
C THR A 105 9.95 -25.21 -10.08
N ALA A 106 9.64 -25.29 -8.79
CA ALA A 106 9.82 -26.49 -8.00
C ALA A 106 8.80 -27.57 -8.36
N GLY A 107 9.23 -28.84 -8.33
CA GLY A 107 8.32 -29.97 -8.26
C GLY A 107 7.72 -30.12 -6.85
N GLY A 108 6.62 -30.87 -6.75
CA GLY A 108 5.97 -31.20 -5.48
C GLY A 108 4.75 -30.34 -5.18
N ILE A 109 4.49 -30.12 -3.89
CA ILE A 109 3.36 -29.35 -3.39
C ILE A 109 3.77 -27.89 -3.27
N PHE A 110 3.00 -27.00 -3.89
CA PHE A 110 3.13 -25.56 -3.73
C PHE A 110 1.83 -25.01 -3.16
N THR A 111 1.94 -24.31 -2.03
CA THR A 111 0.82 -23.57 -1.44
C THR A 111 1.14 -22.09 -1.38
N LYS A 112 0.10 -21.31 -1.53
CA LYS A 112 0.13 -19.86 -1.59
C LYS A 112 -1.08 -19.34 -0.81
N ASN A 113 -0.92 -18.21 -0.14
CA ASN A 113 -1.98 -17.58 0.61
C ASN A 113 -1.71 -16.08 0.72
N ASP A 114 -2.32 -15.28 -0.15
CA ASP A 114 -2.35 -13.83 0.06
C ASP A 114 -3.43 -13.47 1.07
N GLN A 115 -3.04 -12.78 2.12
CA GLN A 115 -3.96 -12.36 3.18
C GLN A 115 -4.57 -10.97 2.92
N ASP A 116 -4.24 -10.33 1.79
CA ASP A 116 -4.70 -8.98 1.40
C ASP A 116 -4.40 -7.89 2.45
N ASN A 117 -3.47 -8.19 3.37
CA ASN A 117 -3.08 -7.32 4.47
C ASN A 117 -1.59 -6.98 4.43
N GLY A 118 -0.96 -7.16 3.26
CA GLY A 118 0.47 -6.95 3.05
C GLY A 118 1.31 -8.19 3.33
N ASN A 119 0.70 -9.36 3.54
CA ASN A 119 1.38 -10.63 3.76
C ASN A 119 0.94 -11.69 2.77
N LEU A 120 1.89 -12.21 2.00
CA LEU A 120 1.74 -13.36 1.12
C LEU A 120 2.55 -14.53 1.68
N ILE A 121 1.88 -15.60 2.10
CA ILE A 121 2.55 -16.81 2.59
C ILE A 121 2.77 -17.76 1.41
N LEU A 122 4.01 -18.22 1.25
CA LEU A 122 4.41 -19.14 0.19
C LEU A 122 5.11 -20.34 0.83
N SER A 123 4.73 -21.55 0.43
CA SER A 123 5.46 -22.75 0.83
C SER A 123 5.56 -23.76 -0.28
N VAL A 124 6.72 -24.43 -0.32
CA VAL A 124 7.03 -25.51 -1.24
C VAL A 124 7.48 -26.69 -0.41
N ALA A 125 6.96 -27.87 -0.70
CA ALA A 125 7.37 -29.10 -0.06
C ALA A 125 7.35 -30.26 -1.06
N ASN A 126 8.25 -31.22 -0.85
CA ASN A 126 8.33 -32.44 -1.62
C ASN A 126 8.64 -33.62 -0.69
N THR A 127 8.47 -34.85 -1.17
CA THR A 127 8.79 -36.08 -0.43
C THR A 127 10.28 -36.43 -0.46
N SER A 128 11.10 -35.56 -1.05
CA SER A 128 12.54 -35.70 -1.23
C SER A 128 13.15 -34.31 -1.37
N ASP A 129 14.48 -34.24 -1.24
CA ASP A 129 15.22 -32.98 -1.32
C ASP A 129 14.82 -32.13 -2.53
N LEU A 130 14.55 -30.85 -2.26
CA LEU A 130 14.27 -29.85 -3.27
C LEU A 130 15.55 -29.48 -4.03
N THR A 131 15.44 -29.36 -5.35
CA THR A 131 16.52 -28.85 -6.20
C THR A 131 16.50 -27.33 -6.21
N PHE A 132 17.49 -26.72 -5.56
CA PHE A 132 17.72 -25.27 -5.60
C PHE A 132 18.64 -24.88 -6.77
N PRO A 133 18.52 -23.66 -7.34
CA PRO A 133 17.60 -22.59 -6.95
C PRO A 133 16.15 -22.84 -7.37
N ILE A 134 15.21 -22.35 -6.56
CA ILE A 134 13.77 -22.36 -6.87
C ILE A 134 13.32 -20.93 -7.14
N THR A 135 12.53 -20.72 -8.19
CA THR A 135 11.92 -19.42 -8.48
C THR A 135 10.41 -19.51 -8.30
N ILE A 136 9.86 -18.60 -7.51
CA ILE A 136 8.41 -18.40 -7.38
C ILE A 136 8.06 -17.09 -8.09
N THR A 137 7.16 -17.13 -9.06
CA THR A 137 6.76 -15.96 -9.85
C THR A 137 5.32 -15.61 -9.54
N CYS A 138 5.07 -14.37 -9.15
CA CYS A 138 3.76 -13.84 -8.80
C CYS A 138 3.41 -12.63 -9.66
N THR A 139 2.11 -12.39 -9.84
CA THR A 139 1.58 -11.20 -10.50
C THR A 139 1.14 -10.18 -9.47
N PHE A 140 1.55 -8.93 -9.61
CA PHE A 140 1.21 -7.83 -8.70
C PHE A 140 0.47 -6.72 -9.43
N ASP A 141 -0.70 -6.34 -8.94
CA ASP A 141 -1.52 -5.26 -9.48
C ASP A 141 -1.17 -3.96 -8.76
N GLN A 142 -0.34 -3.15 -9.41
CA GLN A 142 0.16 -1.90 -8.87
C GLN A 142 -0.90 -0.80 -8.97
N VAL A 143 -1.12 -0.09 -7.87
CA VAL A 143 -1.99 1.09 -7.82
C VAL A 143 -1.41 2.19 -8.73
N ALA A 144 -2.29 2.88 -9.45
CA ALA A 144 -1.90 3.98 -10.33
C ALA A 144 -1.13 5.08 -9.61
N GLY A 145 -0.05 5.57 -10.22
CA GLY A 145 0.81 6.60 -9.64
C GLY A 145 1.77 6.09 -8.55
N GLN A 146 1.62 4.84 -8.10
CA GLN A 146 2.60 4.20 -7.23
C GLN A 146 3.67 3.49 -8.05
N THR A 147 4.76 3.08 -7.41
CA THR A 147 5.80 2.22 -7.99
C THR A 147 6.24 1.20 -6.96
N LEU A 148 6.05 -0.08 -7.29
CA LEU A 148 6.59 -1.19 -6.51
C LEU A 148 8.08 -1.35 -6.84
N ALA A 149 8.93 -1.14 -5.85
CA ALA A 149 10.37 -1.37 -5.91
C ALA A 149 10.74 -2.65 -5.17
N VAL A 150 11.91 -3.23 -5.48
CA VAL A 150 12.40 -4.44 -4.81
C VAL A 150 12.53 -4.25 -3.29
N GLY A 151 12.94 -3.06 -2.84
CA GLY A 151 13.06 -2.73 -1.42
C GLY A 151 11.73 -2.65 -0.66
N ASP A 152 10.60 -2.65 -1.37
CA ASP A 152 9.27 -2.74 -0.75
C ASP A 152 8.89 -4.18 -0.37
N LEU A 153 9.66 -5.17 -0.85
CA LEU A 153 9.39 -6.58 -0.65
C LEU A 153 10.32 -7.14 0.42
N GLY A 154 9.77 -7.67 1.50
CA GLY A 154 10.52 -8.35 2.56
C GLY A 154 10.25 -9.85 2.57
N SER A 155 11.16 -10.62 3.19
CA SER A 155 10.91 -12.03 3.52
C SER A 155 11.06 -12.26 5.03
N THR A 156 10.01 -12.78 5.67
CA THR A 156 9.95 -13.01 7.11
C THR A 156 9.35 -14.38 7.42
N SER A 157 9.22 -14.71 8.71
CA SER A 157 8.51 -15.91 9.21
C SER A 157 8.95 -17.19 8.50
N LYS A 158 10.27 -17.37 8.39
CA LYS A 158 10.87 -18.49 7.69
C LYS A 158 10.72 -19.78 8.48
N ALA A 159 10.43 -20.86 7.78
CA ALA A 159 10.46 -22.21 8.29
C ALA A 159 11.07 -23.14 7.24
N ALA A 160 11.80 -24.15 7.68
CA ALA A 160 12.43 -25.13 6.82
C ALA A 160 12.11 -26.55 7.33
N THR A 161 12.00 -27.48 6.40
CA THR A 161 11.94 -28.92 6.66
C THR A 161 13.25 -29.52 6.18
N ALA A 162 14.04 -30.06 7.10
CA ALA A 162 15.29 -30.72 6.78
C ALA A 162 15.03 -32.01 5.99
N SER A 163 16.02 -32.42 5.20
CA SER A 163 16.04 -33.73 4.53
C SER A 163 15.66 -34.86 5.49
N GLY A 164 14.70 -35.69 5.09
CA GLY A 164 14.12 -36.75 5.92
C GLY A 164 12.91 -36.31 6.76
N GLY A 165 12.33 -35.14 6.47
CA GLY A 165 11.07 -34.67 7.07
C GLY A 165 11.16 -34.05 8.47
N GLY A 166 12.37 -33.84 8.99
CA GLY A 166 12.59 -33.22 10.31
C GLY A 166 12.45 -31.69 10.30
N THR A 167 12.42 -31.07 11.48
CA THR A 167 12.54 -29.60 11.58
C THR A 167 13.90 -29.14 11.06
N GLY A 168 13.90 -28.22 10.09
CA GLY A 168 15.11 -27.59 9.55
C GLY A 168 15.41 -26.23 10.17
N ASP A 169 16.63 -25.73 9.92
CA ASP A 169 17.03 -24.37 10.30
C ASP A 169 16.40 -23.34 9.34
N PRO A 170 15.59 -22.38 9.81
CA PRO A 170 14.98 -21.37 8.95
C PRO A 170 15.99 -20.45 8.26
N ASN A 171 17.26 -20.43 8.69
CA ASN A 171 18.32 -19.65 8.06
C ASN A 171 19.10 -20.43 6.99
N SER A 172 18.80 -21.72 6.80
CA SER A 172 19.45 -22.53 5.76
C SER A 172 18.97 -22.21 4.35
N PHE A 173 18.06 -21.25 4.18
CA PHE A 173 17.66 -20.72 2.89
C PHE A 173 17.50 -19.19 2.90
N THR A 174 17.81 -18.58 1.76
CA THR A 174 17.66 -17.16 1.50
C THR A 174 16.59 -16.93 0.43
N VAL A 175 15.96 -15.76 0.47
CA VAL A 175 14.96 -15.34 -0.49
C VAL A 175 15.35 -13.97 -0.99
N THR A 176 15.47 -13.81 -2.31
CA THR A 176 15.74 -12.54 -2.97
C THR A 176 14.59 -12.22 -3.90
N ALA A 177 14.01 -11.03 -3.77
CA ALA A 177 12.94 -10.57 -4.63
C ALA A 177 13.48 -9.78 -5.84
N SER A 178 12.75 -9.81 -6.94
CA SER A 178 12.95 -8.95 -8.10
C SER A 178 11.60 -8.54 -8.69
N VAL A 179 11.53 -7.34 -9.29
CA VAL A 179 10.32 -6.78 -9.90
C VAL A 179 10.63 -6.40 -11.34
N SER A 180 9.80 -6.84 -12.30
CA SER A 180 9.92 -6.53 -13.73
C SER A 180 8.65 -5.96 -14.32
#